data_AF-A0A1W9UIU2-F1
#
_entry.id   AF-A0A1W9UIU2-F1
#
_cell.length_a   1.000
_cell.length_b   1.000
_cell.length_c   1.000
_cell.angle_alpha   90.00
_cell.angle_beta   90.00
_cell.angle_gamma   90.00
#
_symmetry.space_group_name_H-M   'P 1'
#
loop_
_entity.id
_entity.type
_entity.pdbx_description
1 polymer ?
#
loop_
_entity_poly.entity_id
_entity_poly.type
_entity_poly.pdbx_seq_one_letter_code
_entity_poly.pdbx_strand_id
1 'polypeptide(L)'
;MLTGSIFIRKNWADIAQDMQREHRHILSVVGVVMLLATAGVLVTLALRMDKAIESFIAEALSYGLFLAVPVWYAFRRRDGKRKAIIVYLLFLAVMLINDWLIKGGLQGELAASSRAASPRLLISMSMLLIWIVPLWMMRAHPVQARSIGLDFERAGYKILYGALGGGILISHLWVTLFYSASPFRTKPGLYFLFTFCYEVGAQSLSEEIFFRGFLFNYLYNVRRVRVQWAIILVSLLNVSIYLVKFRATGGLYELLGPAFYAFVMAMLNAILLRRLGGILPGLILNVLFSMASVLR
;
A
#
# COMPACT_ATOMS: atom_id res chain seq x y z
N MET A 1 -0.78 34.11 -9.23
CA MET A 1 -0.69 33.40 -7.93
C MET A 1 -2.10 33.05 -7.47
N LEU A 2 -2.55 31.82 -7.70
CA LEU A 2 -3.84 31.33 -7.18
C LEU A 2 -3.61 30.83 -5.76
N THR A 3 -3.82 31.71 -4.77
CA THR A 3 -4.03 31.33 -3.36
C THR A 3 -5.41 30.68 -3.24
N GLY A 4 -5.59 29.50 -3.84
CA GLY A 4 -6.74 28.66 -3.58
C GLY A 4 -6.68 28.25 -2.11
N SER A 5 -7.54 28.85 -1.28
CA SER A 5 -7.76 28.42 0.09
C SER A 5 -8.19 26.96 0.05
N ILE A 6 -7.26 26.10 0.43
CA ILE A 6 -7.50 24.67 0.58
C ILE A 6 -8.53 24.56 1.69
N PHE A 7 -9.71 24.06 1.35
CA PHE A 7 -10.81 23.79 2.27
C PHE A 7 -10.34 22.77 3.30
N ILE A 8 -9.72 23.24 4.38
CA ILE A 8 -9.52 22.44 5.59
C ILE A 8 -10.92 22.29 6.16
N ARG A 9 -11.59 21.16 5.86
CA ARG A 9 -12.91 20.81 6.41
C ARG A 9 -12.87 21.07 7.92
N LYS A 10 -13.84 21.81 8.46
CA LYS A 10 -13.93 22.23 9.89
C LYS A 10 -13.56 21.11 10.88
N ASN A 11 -13.88 19.85 10.58
CA ASN A 11 -13.57 18.69 11.41
C ASN A 11 -12.06 18.41 11.62
N TRP A 12 -11.17 18.88 10.75
CA TRP A 12 -9.73 18.62 10.89
C TRP A 12 -9.05 19.47 11.95
N ALA A 13 -9.58 20.66 12.24
CA ALA A 13 -9.03 21.51 13.30
C ALA A 13 -9.24 20.84 14.67
N ASP A 14 -10.42 20.29 14.90
CA ASP A 14 -10.79 19.56 16.12
C ASP A 14 -9.96 18.28 16.26
N ILE A 15 -9.83 17.51 15.17
CA ILE A 15 -8.98 16.30 15.13
C ILE A 15 -7.50 16.65 15.40
N ALA A 16 -7.00 17.76 14.84
CA ALA A 16 -5.60 18.17 14.99
C ALA A 16 -5.27 18.72 16.39
N GLN A 17 -6.18 19.47 17.02
CA GLN A 17 -6.03 19.92 18.41
C GLN A 17 -6.00 18.72 19.37
N ASP A 18 -6.87 17.73 19.13
CA ASP A 18 -6.90 16.48 19.89
C ASP A 18 -5.63 15.62 19.74
N MET A 19 -4.89 15.80 18.65
CA MET A 19 -3.67 15.07 18.36
C MET A 19 -2.45 15.67 19.07
N GLN A 20 -2.44 16.98 19.36
CA GLN A 20 -1.26 17.72 19.83
C GLN A 20 -0.58 17.21 21.12
N ARG A 21 -1.30 16.48 21.96
CA ARG A 21 -0.84 16.06 23.29
C ARG A 21 -0.09 14.72 23.34
N GLU A 22 -0.11 13.90 22.28
CA GLU A 22 0.41 12.50 22.29
C GLU A 22 1.52 12.22 21.26
N HIS A 23 2.32 13.24 20.92
CA HIS A 23 3.09 13.24 19.67
C HIS A 23 4.34 12.37 19.57
N ARG A 24 5.10 12.17 20.66
CA ARG A 24 6.45 11.61 20.54
C ARG A 24 6.44 10.11 20.16
N HIS A 25 5.45 9.37 20.62
CA HIS A 25 5.40 7.91 20.42
C HIS A 25 5.06 7.50 18.97
N ILE A 26 4.36 8.34 18.21
CA ILE A 26 3.89 7.96 16.87
C ILE A 26 5.04 7.81 15.88
N LEU A 27 6.02 8.72 15.90
CA LEU A 27 7.20 8.62 15.04
C LEU A 27 8.06 7.40 15.39
N SER A 28 8.17 7.07 16.68
CA SER A 28 8.84 5.84 17.12
C SER A 28 8.12 4.60 16.60
N VAL A 29 6.78 4.56 16.66
CA VAL A 29 5.99 3.45 16.10
C VAL A 29 6.21 3.32 14.60
N VAL A 30 6.17 4.43 13.84
CA VAL A 30 6.47 4.42 12.40
C VAL A 30 7.89 3.90 12.16
N GLY A 31 8.89 4.39 12.89
CA GLY A 31 10.27 3.94 12.76
C GLY A 31 10.44 2.44 13.04
N VAL A 32 9.79 1.91 14.08
CA VAL A 32 9.79 0.48 14.42
C VAL A 32 9.12 -0.33 13.31
N VAL A 33 7.98 0.11 12.78
CA VAL A 33 7.26 -0.57 11.70
C VAL A 33 8.12 -0.63 10.43
N MET A 34 8.76 0.47 10.06
CA MET A 34 9.68 0.52 8.92
C MET A 34 10.88 -0.41 9.12
N LEU A 35 11.47 -0.42 10.33
CA LEU A 35 12.58 -1.29 10.67
C LEU A 35 12.18 -2.78 10.62
N LEU A 36 11.01 -3.13 11.15
CA LEU A 36 10.49 -4.51 11.10
C LEU A 36 10.20 -4.95 9.66
N ALA A 37 9.59 -4.09 8.84
CA ALA A 37 9.34 -4.39 7.43
C ALA A 37 10.64 -4.64 6.67
N THR A 38 11.65 -3.77 6.85
CA THR A 38 12.97 -3.92 6.24
C THR A 38 13.70 -5.16 6.75
N ALA A 39 13.74 -5.37 8.06
CA ALA A 39 14.42 -6.52 8.67
C ALA A 39 13.76 -7.84 8.25
N GLY A 40 12.43 -7.88 8.20
CA GLY A 40 11.67 -9.04 7.74
C GLY A 40 12.10 -9.48 6.34
N VAL A 41 12.13 -8.55 5.39
CA VAL A 41 12.60 -8.84 4.02
C VAL A 41 14.06 -9.29 4.01
N LEU A 42 14.95 -8.66 4.78
CA LEU A 42 16.36 -9.09 4.84
C LEU A 42 16.53 -10.50 5.42
N VAL A 43 15.78 -10.85 6.46
CA VAL A 43 15.83 -12.17 7.09
C VAL A 43 15.33 -13.24 6.13
N THR A 44 14.21 -13.00 5.45
CA THR A 44 13.66 -13.99 4.51
C THR A 44 14.60 -14.26 3.33
N LEU A 45 15.32 -13.23 2.88
CA LEU A 45 16.36 -13.36 1.85
C LEU A 45 17.58 -14.15 2.34
N ALA A 46 18.01 -13.93 3.58
CA ALA A 46 19.18 -14.60 4.14
C ALA A 46 18.94 -16.10 4.39
N LEU A 47 17.73 -16.48 4.80
CA LEU A 47 17.43 -17.84 5.27
C LEU A 47 16.99 -18.82 4.17
N ARG A 48 16.86 -18.39 2.90
CA ARG A 48 16.43 -19.23 1.75
C ARG A 48 15.25 -20.15 2.09
N MET A 49 14.22 -19.58 2.70
CA MET A 49 13.05 -20.32 3.17
C MET A 49 12.16 -20.76 2.00
N ASP A 50 11.21 -21.66 2.27
CA ASP A 50 10.13 -21.96 1.32
C ASP A 50 9.39 -20.67 0.94
N LYS A 51 9.00 -20.54 -0.33
CA LYS A 51 8.40 -19.30 -0.87
C LYS A 51 7.10 -18.90 -0.19
N ALA A 52 6.33 -19.85 0.37
CA ALA A 52 5.16 -19.51 1.18
C ALA A 52 5.57 -18.83 2.48
N ILE A 53 6.60 -19.35 3.16
CA ILE A 53 7.08 -18.79 4.43
C ILE A 53 7.73 -17.43 4.21
N GLU A 54 8.57 -17.30 3.18
CA GLU A 54 9.19 -16.03 2.79
C GLU A 54 8.13 -14.95 2.54
N SER A 55 7.11 -15.26 1.72
CA SER A 55 6.06 -14.30 1.43
C SER A 55 5.24 -13.95 2.67
N PHE A 56 4.87 -14.95 3.47
CA PHE A 56 4.05 -14.75 4.66
C PHE A 56 4.74 -13.86 5.67
N ILE A 57 6.03 -14.09 5.95
CA ILE A 57 6.82 -13.26 6.87
C ILE A 57 6.94 -11.83 6.33
N ALA A 58 7.23 -11.67 5.04
CA ALA A 58 7.36 -10.36 4.43
C ALA A 58 6.06 -9.56 4.53
N GLU A 59 4.92 -10.18 4.22
CA GLU A 59 3.60 -9.54 4.26
C GLU A 59 3.12 -9.28 5.70
N ALA A 60 3.40 -10.19 6.63
CA ALA A 60 3.12 -10.02 8.05
C ALA A 60 3.84 -8.80 8.63
N LEU A 61 5.16 -8.70 8.36
CA LEU A 61 6.00 -7.62 8.89
C LEU A 61 5.88 -6.31 8.10
N SER A 62 5.17 -6.29 6.97
CA SER A 62 4.91 -5.09 6.18
C SER A 62 3.41 -4.76 6.16
N TYR A 63 2.66 -5.28 5.19
CA TYR A 63 1.25 -4.95 4.95
C TYR A 63 0.35 -5.20 6.16
N GLY A 64 0.60 -6.25 6.93
CA GLY A 64 -0.10 -6.51 8.18
C GLY A 64 0.06 -5.35 9.16
N LEU A 65 1.30 -4.87 9.36
CA LEU A 65 1.58 -3.71 10.21
C LEU A 65 1.05 -2.40 9.59
N PHE A 66 1.15 -2.25 8.27
CA PHE A 66 0.64 -1.08 7.54
C PHE A 66 -0.87 -0.95 7.67
N LEU A 67 -1.61 -2.06 7.80
CA LEU A 67 -3.04 -2.02 8.07
C LEU A 67 -3.36 -1.83 9.56
N ALA A 68 -2.64 -2.52 10.45
CA ALA A 68 -2.94 -2.53 11.89
C ALA A 68 -2.61 -1.20 12.59
N VAL A 69 -1.49 -0.55 12.22
CA VAL A 69 -1.02 0.68 12.89
C VAL A 69 -1.95 1.88 12.66
N PRO A 70 -2.48 2.12 11.45
CA PRO A 70 -3.49 3.14 11.22
C PRO A 70 -4.79 2.88 12.00
N VAL A 71 -5.20 1.61 12.14
CA VAL A 71 -6.36 1.25 12.97
C VAL A 71 -6.09 1.56 14.44
N TRP A 72 -4.92 1.19 14.97
CA TRP A 72 -4.52 1.57 16.33
C TRP A 72 -4.57 3.08 16.51
N TYR A 73 -4.01 3.83 15.57
CA TYR A 73 -3.97 5.29 15.60
C TYR A 73 -5.37 5.91 15.59
N ALA A 74 -6.26 5.41 14.73
CA ALA A 74 -7.63 5.89 14.59
C ALA A 74 -8.48 5.64 15.85
N PHE A 75 -8.19 4.56 16.59
CA PHE A 75 -8.94 4.15 17.79
C PHE A 75 -8.19 4.30 19.13
N ARG A 76 -7.05 5.02 19.14
CA ARG A 76 -6.12 5.05 20.28
C ARG A 76 -6.72 5.34 21.66
N ARG A 77 -7.86 6.06 21.74
CA ARG A 77 -8.54 6.43 23.00
C ARG A 77 -9.55 5.40 23.56
N ARG A 78 -10.09 4.49 22.73
CA ARG A 78 -11.21 3.58 23.07
C ARG A 78 -10.98 2.19 22.47
N ASP A 79 -9.91 1.51 22.89
CA ASP A 79 -9.54 0.14 22.47
C ASP A 79 -8.69 -0.01 21.20
N GLY A 80 -7.91 1.01 20.82
CA GLY A 80 -7.07 0.96 19.62
C GLY A 80 -6.13 -0.24 19.55
N LYS A 81 -5.53 -0.65 20.68
CA LYS A 81 -4.64 -1.83 20.72
C LYS A 81 -5.37 -3.13 20.37
N ARG A 82 -6.52 -3.37 21.01
CA ARG A 82 -7.33 -4.58 20.78
C ARG A 82 -7.82 -4.65 19.33
N LYS A 83 -8.32 -3.54 18.80
CA LYS A 83 -8.79 -3.45 17.41
C LYS A 83 -7.66 -3.70 16.41
N ALA A 84 -6.49 -3.11 16.63
CA ALA A 84 -5.33 -3.33 15.77
C ALA A 84 -4.84 -4.78 15.80
N ILE A 85 -4.82 -5.43 16.97
CA ILE A 85 -4.46 -6.86 17.08
C ILE A 85 -5.46 -7.72 16.31
N ILE A 86 -6.77 -7.47 16.44
CA ILE A 86 -7.79 -8.23 15.70
C ILE A 86 -7.60 -8.06 14.19
N VAL A 87 -7.38 -6.83 13.72
CA VAL A 87 -7.13 -6.54 12.29
C VAL A 87 -5.85 -7.21 11.81
N TYR A 88 -4.79 -7.19 12.61
CA TYR A 88 -3.53 -7.85 12.29
C TYR A 88 -3.72 -9.37 12.17
N LEU A 89 -4.39 -10.00 13.13
CA LEU A 89 -4.67 -11.43 13.11
C LEU A 89 -5.56 -11.84 11.93
N LEU A 90 -6.55 -11.03 11.57
CA LEU A 90 -7.36 -11.26 10.37
C LEU A 90 -6.48 -11.23 9.11
N PHE A 91 -5.62 -10.22 8.96
CA PHE A 91 -4.69 -10.12 7.85
C PHE A 91 -3.78 -11.35 7.77
N LEU A 92 -3.17 -11.74 8.90
CA LEU A 92 -2.31 -12.92 8.97
C LEU A 92 -3.05 -14.20 8.58
N ALA A 93 -4.28 -14.41 9.06
CA ALA A 93 -5.05 -15.59 8.71
C ALA A 93 -5.31 -15.67 7.20
N VAL A 94 -5.68 -14.54 6.58
CA VAL A 94 -5.91 -14.46 5.13
C VAL A 94 -4.62 -14.72 4.36
N MET A 95 -3.51 -14.08 4.71
CA MET A 95 -2.25 -14.25 3.97
C MET A 95 -1.64 -15.64 4.19
N LEU A 96 -1.72 -16.21 5.40
CA LEU A 96 -1.25 -17.57 5.67
C LEU A 96 -1.94 -18.60 4.76
N ILE A 97 -3.28 -18.52 4.66
CA ILE A 97 -4.07 -19.40 3.80
C ILE A 97 -3.65 -19.25 2.34
N ASN A 98 -3.52 -18.01 1.87
CA ASN A 98 -3.16 -17.74 0.48
C ASN A 98 -1.75 -18.22 0.15
N ASP A 99 -0.77 -17.84 0.96
CA ASP A 99 0.63 -18.18 0.72
C ASP A 99 0.87 -19.68 0.79
N TRP A 100 0.29 -20.36 1.78
CA TRP A 100 0.46 -21.80 1.90
C TRP A 100 -0.17 -22.56 0.73
N LEU A 101 -1.41 -22.20 0.35
CA LEU A 101 -2.15 -22.91 -0.70
C LEU A 101 -1.64 -22.60 -2.12
N ILE A 102 -1.15 -21.38 -2.35
CA ILE A 102 -0.68 -20.93 -3.67
C ILE A 102 0.82 -21.18 -3.84
N LYS A 103 1.62 -20.79 -2.84
CA LYS A 103 3.09 -20.74 -2.94
C LYS A 103 3.80 -21.94 -2.29
N GLY A 104 3.11 -22.75 -1.48
CA GLY A 104 3.73 -23.88 -0.76
C GLY A 104 4.45 -24.88 -1.68
N GLY A 105 5.74 -25.10 -1.45
CA GLY A 105 6.57 -25.99 -2.26
C GLY A 105 6.96 -25.42 -3.64
N LEU A 106 6.83 -24.11 -3.85
CA LEU A 106 7.43 -23.44 -5.02
C LEU A 106 8.94 -23.28 -4.81
N GLN A 107 9.71 -23.73 -5.80
CA GLN A 107 11.17 -23.56 -5.83
C GLN A 107 11.61 -22.19 -6.39
N GLY A 108 10.67 -21.40 -6.94
CA GLY A 108 10.95 -20.14 -7.61
C GLY A 108 9.72 -19.22 -7.63
N GLU A 109 9.80 -18.14 -8.40
CA GLU A 109 8.72 -17.16 -8.49
C GLU A 109 7.44 -17.78 -9.07
N LEU A 110 6.29 -17.43 -8.49
CA LEU A 110 4.99 -17.88 -8.97
C LEU A 110 4.79 -17.53 -10.46
N ALA A 111 5.22 -16.33 -10.87
CA ALA A 111 5.10 -15.79 -12.22
C ALA A 111 5.88 -16.58 -13.30
N ALA A 112 6.89 -17.34 -12.88
CA ALA A 112 7.73 -18.18 -13.73
C ALA A 112 7.38 -19.66 -13.64
N SER A 113 6.49 -20.04 -12.71
CA SER A 113 6.09 -21.43 -12.47
C SER A 113 4.89 -21.84 -13.33
N SER A 114 4.73 -23.15 -13.58
CA SER A 114 3.50 -23.70 -14.18
C SER A 114 2.24 -23.44 -13.35
N ARG A 115 2.39 -23.14 -12.05
CA ARG A 115 1.28 -22.80 -11.17
C ARG A 115 0.66 -21.43 -11.46
N ALA A 116 1.29 -20.59 -12.28
CA ALA A 116 0.70 -19.33 -12.75
C ALA A 116 -0.64 -19.54 -13.50
N ALA A 117 -0.88 -20.73 -14.06
CA ALA A 117 -2.14 -21.09 -14.71
C ALA A 117 -3.03 -22.01 -13.84
N SER A 118 -2.69 -22.22 -12.56
CA SER A 118 -3.41 -23.17 -11.71
C SER A 118 -4.74 -22.60 -11.21
N PRO A 119 -5.84 -23.39 -11.22
CA PRO A 119 -7.11 -23.01 -10.58
C PRO A 119 -6.99 -22.66 -9.10
N ARG A 120 -5.93 -23.11 -8.42
CA ARG A 120 -5.62 -22.74 -7.02
C ARG A 120 -5.54 -21.22 -6.82
N LEU A 121 -5.21 -20.47 -7.87
CA LEU A 121 -5.17 -19.01 -7.80
C LEU A 121 -6.53 -18.38 -7.54
N LEU A 122 -7.66 -19.08 -7.74
CA LEU A 122 -8.99 -18.58 -7.33
C LEU A 122 -9.09 -18.32 -5.82
N ILE A 123 -8.26 -18.98 -5.01
CA ILE A 123 -8.17 -18.75 -3.55
C ILE A 123 -7.77 -17.29 -3.26
N SER A 124 -7.08 -16.62 -4.18
CA SER A 124 -6.68 -15.21 -4.04
C SER A 124 -7.86 -14.26 -3.80
N MET A 125 -9.07 -14.62 -4.23
CA MET A 125 -10.27 -13.83 -3.97
C MET A 125 -10.51 -13.64 -2.46
N SER A 126 -10.04 -14.56 -1.61
CA SER A 126 -10.09 -14.42 -0.16
C SER A 126 -9.26 -13.24 0.37
N MET A 127 -8.26 -12.75 -0.37
CA MET A 127 -7.52 -11.53 -0.03
C MET A 127 -8.44 -10.30 0.02
N LEU A 128 -9.56 -10.32 -0.73
CA LEU A 128 -10.55 -9.25 -0.69
C LEU A 128 -11.31 -9.20 0.64
N LEU A 129 -11.27 -10.24 1.47
CA LEU A 129 -11.87 -10.23 2.82
C LEU A 129 -11.23 -9.16 3.72
N ILE A 130 -10.00 -8.72 3.42
CA ILE A 130 -9.33 -7.62 4.13
C ILE A 130 -10.16 -6.31 4.05
N TRP A 131 -10.96 -6.13 2.99
CA TRP A 131 -11.87 -4.99 2.86
C TRP A 131 -12.95 -4.88 3.93
N ILE A 132 -13.24 -5.97 4.66
CA ILE A 132 -14.17 -5.93 5.79
C ILE A 132 -13.74 -4.85 6.79
N VAL A 133 -12.43 -4.66 7.01
CA VAL A 133 -11.88 -3.68 7.96
C VAL A 133 -12.20 -2.23 7.55
N PRO A 134 -11.76 -1.72 6.38
CA PRO A 134 -12.08 -0.34 5.98
C PRO A 134 -13.59 -0.13 5.79
N LEU A 135 -14.34 -1.11 5.27
CA LEU A 135 -15.80 -1.01 5.14
C LEU A 135 -16.49 -0.88 6.50
N TRP A 136 -16.08 -1.69 7.48
CA TRP A 136 -16.56 -1.59 8.85
C TRP A 136 -16.23 -0.23 9.47
N MET A 137 -14.99 0.25 9.31
CA MET A 137 -14.58 1.56 9.83
C MET A 137 -15.40 2.70 9.21
N MET A 138 -15.58 2.70 7.88
CA MET A 138 -16.34 3.74 7.20
C MET A 138 -17.81 3.77 7.65
N ARG A 139 -18.42 2.60 7.90
CA ARG A 139 -19.82 2.52 8.33
C ARG A 139 -20.02 2.81 9.81
N ALA A 140 -19.27 2.15 10.69
CA ALA A 140 -19.47 2.21 12.13
C ALA A 140 -18.73 3.39 12.80
N HIS A 141 -17.64 3.87 12.18
CA HIS A 141 -16.71 4.82 12.78
C HIS A 141 -16.19 5.86 11.77
N PRO A 142 -17.08 6.63 11.11
CA PRO A 142 -16.73 7.48 9.96
C PRO A 142 -15.73 8.61 10.30
N VAL A 143 -15.70 9.09 11.54
CA VAL A 143 -14.71 10.10 11.97
C VAL A 143 -13.32 9.49 12.05
N GLN A 144 -13.21 8.30 12.65
CA GLN A 144 -11.96 7.54 12.76
C GLN A 144 -11.46 7.10 11.39
N ALA A 145 -12.36 6.62 10.52
CA ALA A 145 -12.05 6.27 9.13
C ALA A 145 -11.43 7.46 8.36
N ARG A 146 -12.06 8.63 8.43
CA ARG A 146 -11.56 9.84 7.76
C ARG A 146 -10.19 10.30 8.29
N SER A 147 -9.88 10.05 9.56
CA SER A 147 -8.57 10.41 10.15
C SER A 147 -7.39 9.66 9.51
N ILE A 148 -7.65 8.50 8.90
CA ILE A 148 -6.68 7.69 8.16
C ILE A 148 -6.98 7.69 6.65
N GLY A 149 -7.66 8.71 6.14
CA GLY A 149 -7.90 8.89 4.70
C GLY A 149 -8.94 7.94 4.08
N LEU A 150 -9.69 7.17 4.89
CA LEU A 150 -10.83 6.39 4.42
C LEU A 150 -12.06 7.30 4.26
N ASP A 151 -12.08 8.04 3.16
CA ASP A 151 -13.20 8.86 2.74
C ASP A 151 -13.52 8.54 1.27
N PHE A 152 -14.71 7.97 1.04
CA PHE A 152 -15.17 7.51 -0.27
C PHE A 152 -16.30 8.41 -0.80
N GLU A 153 -16.51 9.58 -0.21
CA GLU A 153 -17.41 10.59 -0.77
C GLU A 153 -16.93 10.95 -2.19
N ARG A 154 -17.88 11.07 -3.13
CA ARG A 154 -17.61 11.33 -4.56
C ARG A 154 -16.67 10.28 -5.20
N ALA A 155 -16.89 9.00 -4.88
CA ALA A 155 -16.08 7.88 -5.36
C ALA A 155 -15.82 7.92 -6.88
N GLY A 156 -16.84 8.22 -7.71
CA GLY A 156 -16.67 8.30 -9.16
C GLY A 156 -15.59 9.30 -9.60
N TYR A 157 -15.57 10.50 -9.01
CA TYR A 157 -14.55 11.51 -9.29
C TYR A 157 -13.17 11.05 -8.81
N LYS A 158 -13.09 10.43 -7.64
CA LYS A 158 -11.83 9.88 -7.09
C LYS A 158 -11.27 8.76 -7.97
N ILE A 159 -12.13 7.85 -8.46
CA ILE A 159 -11.76 6.78 -9.39
C ILE A 159 -11.26 7.36 -10.70
N LEU A 160 -11.96 8.36 -11.27
CA LEU A 160 -11.55 9.00 -12.52
C LEU A 160 -10.13 9.60 -12.41
N TYR A 161 -9.83 10.35 -11.35
CA TYR A 161 -8.51 10.95 -11.19
C TYR A 161 -7.42 9.93 -10.89
N GLY A 162 -7.74 8.87 -10.13
CA GLY A 162 -6.84 7.74 -9.96
C GLY A 162 -6.53 7.05 -11.30
N ALA A 163 -7.55 6.84 -12.13
CA ALA A 163 -7.41 6.23 -13.45
C ALA A 163 -6.61 7.11 -14.42
N LEU A 164 -6.82 8.43 -14.42
CA LEU A 164 -6.03 9.37 -15.22
C LEU A 164 -4.55 9.36 -14.79
N GLY A 165 -4.28 9.42 -13.48
CA GLY A 165 -2.92 9.35 -12.96
C GLY A 165 -2.24 8.02 -13.28
N GLY A 166 -2.95 6.90 -13.14
CA GLY A 166 -2.47 5.57 -13.53
C GLY A 166 -2.20 5.48 -15.04
N GLY A 167 -3.14 5.97 -15.86
CA GLY A 167 -3.02 6.01 -17.32
C GLY A 167 -1.76 6.74 -17.79
N ILE A 168 -1.45 7.92 -17.23
CA ILE A 168 -0.24 8.67 -17.57
C ILE A 168 1.03 7.84 -17.28
N LEU A 169 1.09 7.20 -16.12
CA LEU A 169 2.26 6.38 -15.76
C LEU A 169 2.37 5.10 -16.59
N ILE A 170 1.25 4.46 -16.90
CA ILE A 170 1.20 3.28 -17.78
C ILE A 170 1.68 3.67 -19.18
N SER A 171 1.20 4.79 -19.72
CA SER A 171 1.65 5.30 -21.01
C SER A 171 3.16 5.58 -21.01
N HIS A 172 3.68 6.21 -19.96
CA HIS A 172 5.12 6.44 -19.83
C HIS A 172 5.91 5.12 -19.76
N LEU A 173 5.41 4.12 -19.02
CA LEU A 173 6.00 2.79 -18.95
C LEU A 173 6.01 2.10 -20.31
N TRP A 174 4.90 2.09 -21.04
CA TRP A 174 4.83 1.45 -22.34
C TRP A 174 5.72 2.11 -23.39
N VAL A 175 5.78 3.44 -23.40
CA VAL A 175 6.72 4.18 -24.26
C VAL A 175 8.16 3.77 -23.93
N THR A 176 8.52 3.71 -22.66
CA THR A 176 9.86 3.29 -22.21
C THR A 176 10.17 1.83 -22.61
N LEU A 177 9.21 0.92 -22.48
CA LEU A 177 9.35 -0.48 -22.88
C LEU A 177 9.49 -0.64 -24.39
N PHE A 178 8.71 0.12 -25.16
CA PHE A 178 8.77 0.15 -26.62
C PHE A 178 10.16 0.58 -27.10
N TYR A 179 10.68 1.69 -26.58
CA TYR A 179 12.02 2.18 -26.96
C TYR A 179 13.17 1.32 -26.42
N SER A 180 12.96 0.54 -25.37
CA SER A 180 13.96 -0.40 -24.86
C SER A 180 13.90 -1.80 -25.52
N ALA A 181 13.07 -1.97 -26.56
CA ALA A 181 12.87 -3.25 -27.25
C ALA A 181 12.53 -4.42 -26.30
N SER A 182 11.88 -4.13 -25.17
CA SER A 182 11.42 -5.14 -24.22
C SER A 182 10.17 -5.83 -24.77
N PRO A 183 10.14 -7.17 -24.90
CA PRO A 183 8.96 -7.87 -25.40
C PRO A 183 7.80 -7.75 -24.42
N PHE A 184 6.59 -7.55 -24.94
CA PHE A 184 5.36 -7.70 -24.16
C PHE A 184 5.02 -9.18 -23.99
N ARG A 185 4.81 -9.64 -22.77
CA ARG A 185 4.36 -11.00 -22.48
C ARG A 185 3.11 -10.97 -21.61
N THR A 186 2.05 -11.60 -22.09
CA THR A 186 0.84 -11.78 -21.30
C THR A 186 1.01 -12.97 -20.35
N LYS A 187 0.66 -12.77 -19.08
CA LYS A 187 0.58 -13.86 -18.10
C LYS A 187 -0.79 -14.55 -18.19
N PRO A 188 -0.92 -15.81 -17.72
CA PRO A 188 -2.21 -16.50 -17.68
C PRO A 188 -3.27 -15.68 -16.91
N GLY A 189 -4.53 -15.74 -17.36
CA GLY A 189 -5.62 -14.95 -16.75
C GLY A 189 -5.80 -15.18 -15.25
N LEU A 190 -5.54 -16.40 -14.77
CA LEU A 190 -5.58 -16.71 -13.33
C LEU A 190 -4.47 -16.02 -12.53
N TYR A 191 -3.28 -15.82 -13.12
CA TYR A 191 -2.22 -15.02 -12.52
C TYR A 191 -2.59 -13.54 -12.48
N PHE A 192 -3.28 -13.04 -13.51
CA PHE A 192 -3.80 -11.68 -13.52
C PHE A 192 -4.84 -11.47 -12.41
N LEU A 193 -5.78 -12.41 -12.22
CA LEU A 193 -6.74 -12.38 -11.11
C LEU A 193 -6.03 -12.41 -9.76
N PHE A 194 -5.06 -13.32 -9.58
CA PHE A 194 -4.24 -13.38 -8.37
C PHE A 194 -3.60 -12.02 -8.05
N THR A 195 -2.93 -11.42 -9.04
CA THR A 195 -2.24 -10.14 -8.87
C THR A 195 -3.23 -9.02 -8.56
N PHE A 196 -4.39 -9.00 -9.23
CA PHE A 196 -5.44 -8.02 -8.95
C PHE A 196 -5.96 -8.14 -7.52
N CYS A 197 -6.28 -9.35 -7.06
CA CYS A 197 -6.76 -9.57 -5.69
C CYS A 197 -5.71 -9.20 -4.64
N TYR A 198 -4.45 -9.51 -4.91
CA TYR A 198 -3.33 -9.18 -4.04
C TYR A 198 -3.10 -7.66 -3.96
N GLU A 199 -3.13 -6.96 -5.09
CA GLU A 199 -2.98 -5.50 -5.12
C GLU A 199 -4.17 -4.80 -4.46
N VAL A 200 -5.40 -5.12 -4.86
CA VAL A 200 -6.61 -4.49 -4.33
C VAL A 200 -6.88 -4.85 -2.88
N GLY A 201 -6.61 -6.09 -2.48
CA GLY A 201 -6.98 -6.63 -1.18
C GLY A 201 -5.91 -6.46 -0.11
N ALA A 202 -4.64 -6.65 -0.47
CA ALA A 202 -3.54 -6.69 0.50
C ALA A 202 -2.59 -5.52 0.35
N GLN A 203 -1.81 -5.47 -0.74
CA GLN A 203 -0.67 -4.57 -0.89
C GLN A 203 -1.10 -3.11 -1.01
N SER A 204 -1.74 -2.73 -2.12
CA SER A 204 -2.05 -1.32 -2.41
C SER A 204 -2.99 -0.73 -1.37
N LEU A 205 -3.97 -1.51 -0.86
CA LEU A 205 -4.85 -1.05 0.22
C LEU A 205 -4.09 -0.70 1.49
N SER A 206 -3.23 -1.60 1.98
CA SER A 206 -2.49 -1.41 3.23
C SER A 206 -1.50 -0.26 3.11
N GLU A 207 -0.80 -0.16 1.98
CA GLU A 207 0.14 0.94 1.72
C GLU A 207 -0.53 2.30 1.63
N GLU A 208 -1.66 2.39 0.93
CA GLU A 208 -2.39 3.64 0.83
C GLU A 208 -2.94 4.09 2.18
N ILE A 209 -3.51 3.17 2.98
CA ILE A 209 -3.98 3.48 4.34
C ILE A 209 -2.80 3.94 5.22
N PHE A 210 -1.65 3.28 5.17
CA PHE A 210 -0.51 3.62 6.01
C PHE A 210 0.20 4.90 5.59
N PHE A 211 0.69 4.96 4.36
CA PHE A 211 1.56 6.04 3.90
C PHE A 211 0.79 7.33 3.64
N ARG A 212 -0.32 7.23 2.90
CA ARG A 212 -1.12 8.39 2.48
C ARG A 212 -2.16 8.68 3.55
N GLY A 213 -2.95 7.68 3.92
CA GLY A 213 -4.03 7.81 4.88
C GLY A 213 -3.57 8.28 6.26
N PHE A 214 -2.59 7.59 6.85
CA PHE A 214 -2.12 7.85 8.20
C PHE A 214 -0.90 8.76 8.24
N LEU A 215 0.24 8.35 7.67
CA LEU A 215 1.53 9.01 7.86
C LEU A 215 1.56 10.41 7.25
N PHE A 216 1.08 10.58 6.02
CA PHE A 216 1.00 11.90 5.40
C PHE A 216 0.09 12.85 6.19
N ASN A 217 -1.11 12.39 6.58
CA ASN A 217 -2.03 13.19 7.39
C ASN A 217 -1.42 13.56 8.76
N TYR A 218 -0.69 12.64 9.39
CA TYR A 218 0.04 12.92 10.62
C TYR A 218 1.15 13.98 10.39
N LEU A 219 2.01 13.80 9.39
CA LEU A 219 3.09 14.76 9.13
C LEU A 219 2.55 16.16 8.79
N TYR A 220 1.52 16.23 7.94
CA TYR A 220 0.97 17.50 7.46
C TYR A 220 0.06 18.19 8.49
N ASN A 221 -0.95 17.48 9.01
CA ASN A 221 -1.96 18.10 9.89
C ASN A 221 -1.49 18.22 11.33
N VAL A 222 -0.69 17.25 11.80
CA VAL A 222 -0.35 17.09 13.22
C VAL A 222 1.02 17.65 13.53
N ARG A 223 2.04 17.24 12.77
CA ARG A 223 3.42 17.77 12.89
C ARG A 223 3.63 19.09 12.17
N ARG A 224 2.63 19.56 11.39
CA ARG A 224 2.67 20.81 10.61
C ARG A 224 3.89 20.89 9.68
N VAL A 225 4.36 19.75 9.21
CA VAL A 225 5.42 19.67 8.20
C VAL A 225 4.90 20.33 6.92
N ARG A 226 5.74 21.12 6.24
CA ARG A 226 5.35 21.72 4.96
C ARG A 226 4.95 20.61 3.99
N VAL A 227 3.89 20.84 3.24
CA VAL A 227 3.27 19.81 2.41
C VAL A 227 4.23 19.14 1.43
N GLN A 228 5.16 19.91 0.84
CA GLN A 228 6.18 19.40 -0.08
C GLN A 228 7.08 18.36 0.62
N TRP A 229 7.53 18.66 1.83
CA TRP A 229 8.35 17.75 2.64
C TRP A 229 7.56 16.53 3.11
N ALA A 230 6.29 16.70 3.48
CA ALA A 230 5.44 15.55 3.84
C ALA A 230 5.26 14.59 2.65
N ILE A 231 5.04 15.11 1.43
CA ILE A 231 4.96 14.31 0.19
C ILE A 231 6.28 13.56 -0.03
N ILE A 232 7.42 14.26 -0.01
CA ILE A 232 8.74 13.67 -0.28
C ILE A 232 9.07 12.60 0.77
N LEU A 233 8.92 12.89 2.06
CA LEU A 233 9.25 11.97 3.14
C LEU A 233 8.41 10.69 3.08
N VAL A 234 7.10 10.81 2.87
CA VAL A 234 6.21 9.64 2.74
C VAL A 234 6.58 8.82 1.52
N SER A 235 6.94 9.46 0.41
CA SER A 235 7.33 8.78 -0.82
C SER A 235 8.66 8.04 -0.67
N LEU A 236 9.65 8.66 -0.03
CA LEU A 236 10.94 8.03 0.27
C LEU A 236 10.78 6.83 1.21
N LEU A 237 9.93 6.94 2.23
CA LEU A 237 9.64 5.83 3.15
C LEU A 237 8.88 4.70 2.44
N ASN A 238 7.94 5.01 1.54
CA ASN A 238 7.26 3.96 0.78
C ASN A 238 8.26 3.23 -0.13
N VAL A 239 9.13 3.96 -0.83
CA VAL A 239 10.17 3.39 -1.70
C VAL A 239 11.20 2.56 -0.92
N SER A 240 11.58 2.96 0.30
CA SER A 240 12.65 2.29 1.04
C SER A 240 12.35 0.82 1.34
N ILE A 241 11.08 0.45 1.50
CA ILE A 241 10.65 -0.95 1.67
C ILE A 241 10.93 -1.77 0.40
N TYR A 242 10.67 -1.17 -0.75
CA TYR A 242 10.88 -1.82 -2.04
C TYR A 242 12.36 -1.93 -2.40
N LEU A 243 13.21 -0.96 -2.00
CA LEU A 243 14.64 -1.01 -2.29
C LEU A 243 15.31 -2.27 -1.74
N VAL A 244 14.86 -2.74 -0.57
CA VAL A 244 15.36 -3.97 0.06
C VAL A 244 14.98 -5.18 -0.78
N LYS A 245 13.73 -5.25 -1.22
CA LYS A 245 13.20 -6.35 -2.04
C LYS A 245 13.87 -6.41 -3.42
N PHE A 246 13.99 -5.27 -4.09
CA PHE A 246 14.56 -5.18 -5.44
C PHE A 246 16.07 -5.40 -5.49
N ARG A 247 16.83 -4.94 -4.48
CA ARG A 247 18.28 -5.19 -4.42
C ARG A 247 18.60 -6.69 -4.35
N ALA A 248 17.69 -7.48 -3.81
CA ALA A 248 17.87 -8.92 -3.66
C ALA A 248 17.68 -9.70 -4.97
N THR A 249 16.96 -9.13 -5.93
CA THR A 249 16.52 -9.83 -7.14
C THR A 249 17.24 -9.37 -8.40
N GLY A 250 18.04 -8.29 -8.36
CA GLY A 250 18.62 -7.71 -9.58
C GLY A 250 19.79 -6.74 -9.38
N GLY A 251 20.37 -6.30 -10.49
CA GLY A 251 21.45 -5.32 -10.52
C GLY A 251 21.00 -3.88 -10.23
N LEU A 252 21.94 -2.97 -9.97
CA LEU A 252 21.63 -1.55 -9.64
C LEU A 252 20.77 -0.88 -10.72
N TYR A 253 20.97 -1.20 -12.00
CA TYR A 253 20.19 -0.64 -13.11
C TYR A 253 18.75 -1.18 -13.16
N GLU A 254 18.53 -2.43 -12.77
CA GLU A 254 17.21 -3.06 -12.71
C GLU A 254 16.38 -2.51 -11.53
N LEU A 255 17.04 -1.95 -10.51
CA LEU A 255 16.43 -1.28 -9.36
C LEU A 255 15.91 0.13 -9.69
N LEU A 256 16.60 0.89 -10.54
CA LEU A 256 16.33 2.31 -10.76
C LEU A 256 14.94 2.55 -11.35
N GLY A 257 14.52 1.75 -12.34
CA GLY A 257 13.20 1.87 -12.96
C GLY A 257 12.06 1.67 -11.95
N PRO A 258 11.96 0.51 -11.29
CA PRO A 258 10.96 0.26 -10.27
C PRO A 258 10.98 1.28 -9.12
N ALA A 259 12.16 1.70 -8.65
CA ALA A 259 12.29 2.72 -7.61
C ALA A 259 11.76 4.09 -8.06
N PHE A 260 12.07 4.49 -9.31
CA PHE A 260 11.53 5.71 -9.91
C PHE A 260 10.00 5.69 -9.97
N TYR A 261 9.41 4.61 -10.50
CA TYR A 261 7.95 4.50 -10.58
C TYR A 261 7.30 4.44 -9.21
N ALA A 262 7.85 3.68 -8.26
CA ALA A 262 7.36 3.64 -6.88
C ALA A 262 7.37 5.04 -6.23
N PHE A 263 8.45 5.81 -6.45
CA PHE A 263 8.58 7.17 -5.92
C PHE A 263 7.55 8.12 -6.54
N VAL A 264 7.45 8.15 -7.87
CA VAL A 264 6.53 9.04 -8.58
C VAL A 264 5.08 8.69 -8.27
N MET A 265 4.73 7.40 -8.21
CA MET A 265 3.41 6.93 -7.77
C MET A 265 3.08 7.41 -6.37
N ALA A 266 4.00 7.22 -5.40
CA ALA A 266 3.78 7.66 -4.03
C ALA A 266 3.59 9.19 -3.93
N MET A 267 4.35 9.97 -4.70
CA MET A 267 4.18 11.42 -4.78
C MET A 267 2.82 11.81 -5.35
N LEU A 268 2.42 11.21 -6.49
CA LEU A 268 1.12 11.47 -7.11
C LEU A 268 -0.03 11.10 -6.18
N ASN A 269 0.06 9.97 -5.47
CA ASN A 269 -0.98 9.54 -4.54
C ASN A 269 -1.10 10.49 -3.35
N ALA A 270 0.00 11.01 -2.81
CA ALA A 270 -0.03 12.03 -1.77
C ALA A 270 -0.63 13.36 -2.27
N ILE A 271 -0.35 13.75 -3.52
CA ILE A 271 -0.97 14.93 -4.16
C ILE A 271 -2.47 14.71 -4.33
N LEU A 272 -2.89 13.55 -4.85
CA LEU A 272 -4.29 13.19 -5.06
C LEU A 272 -5.04 13.14 -3.73
N LEU A 273 -4.47 12.53 -2.69
CA LEU A 273 -5.05 12.53 -1.34
C LEU A 273 -5.30 13.96 -0.85
N ARG A 274 -4.30 14.85 -0.97
CA ARG A 274 -4.43 16.25 -0.54
C ARG A 274 -5.53 16.99 -1.30
N ARG A 275 -5.67 16.73 -2.60
CA ARG A 275 -6.62 17.42 -3.47
C ARG A 275 -8.04 16.89 -3.34
N LEU A 276 -8.19 15.57 -3.21
CA LEU A 276 -9.47 14.88 -3.34
C LEU A 276 -10.02 14.37 -2.01
N GLY A 277 -9.21 14.36 -0.95
CA GLY A 277 -9.62 13.96 0.39
C GLY A 277 -10.04 12.50 0.45
N GLY A 278 -9.10 11.59 0.27
CA GLY A 278 -9.30 10.14 0.41
C GLY A 278 -8.23 9.32 -0.31
N ILE A 279 -8.03 8.07 0.12
CA ILE A 279 -7.01 7.18 -0.45
C ILE A 279 -7.43 6.51 -1.77
N LEU A 280 -8.72 6.51 -2.09
CA LEU A 280 -9.28 5.81 -3.25
C LEU A 280 -8.59 6.14 -4.59
N PRO A 281 -8.27 7.41 -4.93
CA PRO A 281 -7.54 7.72 -6.16
C PRO A 281 -6.17 7.04 -6.23
N GLY A 282 -5.42 7.05 -5.11
CA GLY A 282 -4.10 6.44 -5.05
C GLY A 282 -4.17 4.91 -5.14
N LEU A 283 -5.18 4.31 -4.52
CA LEU A 283 -5.45 2.88 -4.64
C LEU A 283 -5.72 2.47 -6.10
N ILE A 284 -6.59 3.19 -6.79
CA ILE A 284 -6.89 2.91 -8.22
C ILE A 284 -5.64 3.09 -9.07
N LEU A 285 -4.86 4.15 -8.83
CA LEU A 285 -3.61 4.39 -9.54
C LEU A 285 -2.63 3.22 -9.37
N ASN A 286 -2.38 2.78 -8.12
CA ASN A 286 -1.46 1.67 -7.86
C ASN A 286 -1.95 0.36 -8.48
N VAL A 287 -3.25 0.06 -8.36
CA VAL A 287 -3.82 -1.18 -8.92
C VAL A 287 -3.66 -1.17 -10.44
N LEU A 288 -4.04 -0.10 -11.13
CA LEU A 288 -3.92 -0.02 -12.58
C LEU A 288 -2.46 -0.12 -13.04
N PHE A 289 -1.55 0.61 -12.39
CA PHE A 289 -0.14 0.57 -12.75
C PHE A 289 0.47 -0.82 -12.51
N SER A 290 0.13 -1.45 -11.38
CA SER A 290 0.61 -2.80 -11.05
C SER A 290 0.04 -3.84 -12.00
N MET A 291 -1.24 -3.74 -12.39
CA MET A 291 -1.81 -4.63 -13.41
C MET A 291 -1.17 -4.45 -14.78
N ALA A 292 -0.81 -3.21 -15.15
CA ALA A 292 -0.10 -2.96 -16.41
C ALA A 292 1.33 -3.51 -16.40
N SER A 293 2.00 -3.53 -15.24
CA SER A 293 3.36 -4.08 -15.13
C SER A 293 3.38 -5.60 -15.26
N VAL A 294 2.27 -6.29 -14.98
CA VAL A 294 2.09 -7.74 -15.22
C VAL A 294 2.05 -8.09 -16.72
N LEU A 295 1.75 -7.13 -17.60
CA LEU A 295 1.71 -7.34 -19.06
C LEU A 295 3.09 -7.32 -19.73
N ARG A 296 4.16 -7.33 -18.93
CA ARG A 296 5.56 -7.38 -19.37
C ARG A 296 6.09 -8.81 -19.41
#